data_AF-A0A7X0MS72-F1
#
_entry.id   AF-A0A7X0MS72-F1
#
_cell.length_a   1.000
_cell.length_b   1.000
_cell.length_c   1.000
_cell.angle_alpha   90.00
_cell.angle_beta   90.00
_cell.angle_gamma   90.00
#
_symmetry.space_group_name_H-M   'P 1'
#
loop_
_entity.id
_entity.type
_entity.pdbx_description
1 polymer ?
#
loop_
_entity_poly.entity_id
_entity_poly.type
_entity_poly.pdbx_seq_one_letter_code
_entity_poly.pdbx_strand_id
1 'polypeptide(L)' 'MVLLHSANGLEWQSPPKGTSLKTLSEAEEQGFITIRGEFQKRQFRLTEMGFEYIQRDKRRLEARRS' A
#
# COMPACT_ATOMS: atom_id res chain seq x y z
N MET A 1 4.96 5.66 3.81
CA MET A 1 4.45 5.91 2.45
C MET A 1 2.94 6.09 2.49
N VAL A 2 2.40 7.19 1.97
CA VAL A 2 0.95 7.48 2.00
C VAL A 2 0.12 6.39 1.30
N LEU A 3 0.62 5.84 0.19
CA LEU A 3 -0.05 4.77 -0.59
C LEU A 3 -0.50 3.58 0.27
N LEU A 4 0.37 3.13 1.19
CA LEU A 4 0.09 1.96 2.02
C LEU A 4 -1.09 2.21 2.98
N HIS A 5 -1.24 3.43 3.49
CA HIS A 5 -2.36 3.77 4.37
C HIS A 5 -3.70 3.87 3.63
N SER A 6 -3.67 4.04 2.31
CA SER A 6 -4.87 4.07 1.45
C SER A 6 -5.31 2.68 1.00
N ALA A 7 -4.56 1.63 1.34
CA ALA A 7 -4.85 0.27 0.91
C ALA A 7 -5.92 -0.40 1.78
N ASN A 8 -6.88 -1.06 1.14
CA ASN A 8 -7.94 -1.86 1.75
C ASN A 8 -7.46 -3.31 2.00
N GLY A 9 -6.38 -3.47 2.76
CA GLY A 9 -5.88 -4.78 3.14
C GLY A 9 -5.27 -5.58 1.98
N LEU A 10 -5.49 -6.90 2.02
CA LEU A 10 -4.96 -7.89 1.06
C LEU A 10 -5.83 -8.03 -0.20
N GLU A 11 -6.90 -7.25 -0.32
CA GLU A 11 -7.80 -7.29 -1.46
C GLU A 11 -7.28 -6.45 -2.63
N TRP A 12 -7.65 -6.87 -3.85
CA TRP A 12 -7.29 -6.14 -5.07
C TRP A 12 -8.10 -4.87 -5.23
N GLN A 13 -7.43 -3.75 -5.48
CA GLN A 13 -8.06 -2.44 -5.55
C GLN A 13 -7.35 -1.50 -6.53
N SER A 14 -8.06 -0.46 -6.96
CA SER A 14 -7.46 0.57 -7.80
C SER A 14 -6.56 1.51 -6.97
N PRO A 15 -5.41 1.95 -7.50
CA PRO A 15 -4.61 3.00 -6.89
C PRO A 15 -5.43 4.26 -6.63
N PRO A 16 -5.25 4.96 -5.49
CA PRO A 16 -5.86 6.26 -5.26
C PRO A 16 -5.51 7.25 -6.37
N LYS A 17 -6.42 8.19 -6.68
CA LYS A 17 -6.15 9.27 -7.64
C LYS A 17 -4.87 10.01 -7.27
N GLY A 18 -4.02 10.29 -8.25
CA GLY A 18 -2.74 10.96 -8.06
C GLY A 18 -1.59 10.05 -7.60
N THR A 19 -1.82 8.75 -7.41
CA THR A 19 -0.74 7.78 -7.19
C THR A 19 0.08 7.64 -8.47
N SER A 20 1.35 8.03 -8.42
CA SER A 20 2.25 7.89 -9.56
C SER A 20 2.62 6.42 -9.80
N LEU A 21 2.95 6.07 -11.04
CA LEU A 21 3.51 4.75 -11.34
C LEU A 21 4.78 4.46 -10.54
N LYS A 22 5.64 5.46 -10.39
CA LYS A 22 6.89 5.36 -9.64
C LYS A 22 6.63 4.90 -8.20
N THR A 23 5.62 5.51 -7.55
CA THR A 23 5.24 5.16 -6.18
C THR A 23 4.72 3.73 -6.05
N LEU A 24 3.97 3.25 -7.05
CA LEU A 24 3.50 1.86 -7.09
C LEU A 24 4.68 0.91 -7.27
N SER A 25 5.55 1.16 -8.24
CA SER A 25 6.73 0.33 -8.49
C SER A 25 7.67 0.30 -7.28
N GLU A 26 7.95 1.44 -6.64
CA GLU A 26 8.76 1.50 -5.42
C GLU A 26 8.15 0.67 -4.27
N ALA A 27 6.81 0.68 -4.13
CA ALA A 27 6.12 -0.12 -3.12
C ALA A 27 6.20 -1.63 -3.42
N GLU A 28 6.13 -2.01 -4.69
CA GLU A 28 6.24 -3.39 -5.15
C GLU A 28 7.67 -3.92 -5.01
N GLU A 29 8.67 -3.12 -5.40
CA GLU A 29 10.10 -3.43 -5.24
C GLU A 29 10.49 -3.63 -3.77
N GLN A 30 9.89 -2.84 -2.87
CA GLN A 30 10.04 -3.01 -1.42
C GLN A 30 9.25 -4.20 -0.85
N GLY A 31 8.47 -4.90 -1.68
CA GLY A 31 7.69 -6.08 -1.31
C GLY A 31 6.42 -5.78 -0.51
N PHE A 32 6.01 -4.50 -0.38
CA PHE A 32 4.83 -4.12 0.40
C PHE A 32 3.51 -4.36 -0.34
N ILE A 33 3.54 -4.35 -1.67
CA ILE A 33 2.36 -4.59 -2.50
C ILE A 33 2.69 -5.56 -3.63
N THR A 34 1.64 -6.12 -4.22
CA THR A 34 1.71 -6.72 -5.55
C THR A 34 0.82 -5.94 -6.50
N ILE A 35 1.25 -5.80 -7.75
CA ILE A 35 0.52 -5.11 -8.81
C ILE A 35 0.07 -6.12 -9.87
N ARG A 36 -1.11 -5.89 -10.46
CA ARG A 36 -1.57 -6.62 -11.64
C ARG A 36 -2.28 -5.70 -12.63
N GLY A 37 -2.40 -6.17 -13.87
CA GLY A 37 -3.18 -5.51 -14.92
C GLY A 37 -2.44 -4.43 -15.70
N GLU A 38 -3.09 -3.94 -16.75
CA GLU A 38 -2.54 -2.95 -17.67
C GLU A 38 -2.66 -1.53 -17.11
N PHE A 39 -1.82 -0.62 -17.61
CA PHE A 39 -1.60 0.75 -17.10
C PHE A 39 -2.86 1.46 -16.56
N GLN A 40 -3.95 1.52 -17.34
CA GLN A 40 -5.20 2.21 -16.94
C GLN A 40 -6.11 1.40 -16.00
N LYS A 41 -5.94 0.08 -15.94
CA LYS A 41 -6.74 -0.85 -15.14
C LYS A 41 -5.90 -1.53 -14.04
N ARG A 42 -4.75 -0.96 -13.70
CA ARG A 42 -3.84 -1.55 -12.71
C ARG A 42 -4.52 -1.65 -11.37
N GLN A 43 -4.35 -2.81 -10.76
CA GLN A 43 -4.79 -3.09 -9.42
C GLN A 43 -3.61 -3.40 -8.53
N PHE A 44 -3.78 -2.89 -7.33
CA PHE A 44 -3.09 -3.04 -6.09
C PHE A 44 -3.51 -4.09 -5.09
N ARG A 45 -2.64 -4.76 -4.35
CA ARG A 45 -3.00 -5.24 -3.01
C ARG A 45 -1.80 -5.23 -2.08
N LEU A 46 -2.03 -5.18 -0.77
CA LEU A 46 -0.95 -5.39 0.19
C LEU A 46 -0.47 -6.84 0.14
N THR A 47 0.81 -7.03 0.37
CA THR A 47 1.36 -8.31 0.81
C THR A 47 1.14 -8.47 2.32
N GLU A 48 1.38 -9.65 2.86
CA GLU A 48 1.38 -9.86 4.31
C GLU A 48 2.38 -8.92 5.01
N MET A 49 3.56 -8.74 4.43
CA MET A 49 4.57 -7.80 4.92
C MET A 49 4.07 -6.35 4.91
N GLY A 50 3.45 -5.91 3.82
CA GLY A 50 2.87 -4.57 3.72
C GLY A 50 1.75 -4.33 4.73
N PHE A 51 0.91 -5.35 4.96
CA PHE A 51 -0.14 -5.30 5.96
C PHE A 51 0.43 -5.18 7.38
N GLU A 52 1.38 -6.03 7.75
CA GLU A 52 2.04 -5.95 9.05
C GLU A 52 2.73 -4.61 9.27
N TYR A 53 3.41 -4.09 8.25
CA TYR A 53 4.08 -2.79 8.30
C TYR A 53 3.11 -1.69 8.70
N ILE A 54 1.95 -1.60 8.04
CA ILE A 54 0.92 -0.60 8.36
C ILE A 54 0.37 -0.80 9.78
N GLN A 55 0.12 -2.04 10.20
CA GLN A 55 -0.40 -2.31 11.54
C GLN A 55 0.58 -1.89 12.63
N ARG A 56 1.88 -2.14 12.42
CA ARG A 56 2.93 -1.68 13.34
C ARG A 56 3.02 -0.16 13.37
N ASP A 57 2.91 0.49 12.21
CA ASP A 57 2.94 1.95 12.12
C ASP A 57 1.72 2.60 12.80
N LYS A 58 0.51 2.06 12.60
CA LYS A 58 -0.71 2.49 13.30
C LYS A 58 -0.55 2.44 14.81
N ARG A 59 -0.07 1.32 15.35
CA ARG A 59 0.19 1.18 16.79
C ARG A 59 1.20 2.20 17.31
N ARG A 60 2.25 2.50 16.53
CA ARG A 60 3.24 3.54 16.88
C ARG A 60 2.63 4.93 16.92
N LEU A 61 1.73 5.24 15.98
CA LEU A 61 1.04 6.54 15.95
C LEU A 61 0.04 6.68 17.10
N GLU A 62 -0.68 5.62 17.44
CA GLU A 62 -1.59 5.58 18.59
C GLU A 62 -0.82 5.78 19.91
N ALA A 63 0.31 5.09 20.08
CA ALA A 63 1.16 5.24 21.26
C ALA A 63 1.77 6.65 21.43
N ARG A 64 1.91 7.41 20.33
CA ARG A 64 2.37 8.82 20.36
C ARG A 64 1.27 9.83 20.69
N ARG A 65 -0.01 9.42 20.61
CA ARG A 65 -1.15 10.25 21.01
C ARG A 65 -1.51 10.10 22.50
N SER A 66 -0.80 9.22 23.22
CA SER A 66 -0.97 8.91 24.64
C SER A 66 -0.08 9.79 25.51
#